data_AF-V9Z9V0-F1
#
_entry.id   AF-V9Z9V0-F1
#
_cell.length_a   1.000
_cell.length_b   1.000
_cell.length_c   1.000
_cell.angle_alpha   90.00
_cell.angle_beta   90.00
_cell.angle_gamma   90.00
#
_symmetry.space_group_name_H-M   'P 1'
#
loop_
_entity.id
_entity.type
_entity.pdbx_description
1 polymer ?
#
loop_
_entity_poly.entity_id
_entity_poly.type
_entity_poly.pdbx_seq_one_letter_code
_entity_poly.pdbx_strand_id
1 'polypeptide(L)'
;MTAPAVGPVLTALLNAFDDSRKTVITDAAYATGLLWPCLNSACSTQSNPGEAQLCSGCGYDRTGKPISDVEPGLYPIPPELWEELRHHLRTWFAQRPEPTPDAVTFTYRSQNTPWFLHEVTAHYGGRTETLDADFDNTEIDETLTAIADEAEPNYGEDLRITL
;
A
#
# COMPACT_ATOMS: atom_id res chain seq x y z
N MET A 1 -13.07 4.18 -27.10
CA MET A 1 -13.77 5.23 -26.33
C MET A 1 -13.39 5.04 -24.88
N THR A 2 -12.44 5.82 -24.38
CA THR A 2 -12.03 5.80 -22.98
C THR A 2 -13.12 6.51 -22.17
N ALA A 3 -13.73 5.81 -21.22
CA ALA A 3 -14.63 6.44 -20.27
C ALA A 3 -13.89 7.60 -19.57
N PRO A 4 -14.53 8.77 -19.36
CA PRO A 4 -13.90 9.83 -18.59
C PRO A 4 -13.53 9.28 -17.21
N ALA A 5 -12.36 9.66 -16.71
CA ALA A 5 -11.95 9.31 -15.35
C ALA A 5 -13.05 9.78 -14.38
N VAL A 6 -13.62 8.85 -13.64
CA VAL A 6 -14.81 9.11 -12.81
C VAL A 6 -14.47 10.03 -11.62
N GLY A 7 -13.21 10.00 -11.15
CA GLY A 7 -12.70 10.84 -10.07
C GLY A 7 -12.88 12.36 -10.31
N PRO A 8 -12.37 12.93 -11.41
CA PRO A 8 -12.56 14.35 -11.73
C PRO A 8 -14.03 14.82 -11.77
N VAL A 9 -14.94 13.99 -12.29
CA VAL A 9 -16.37 14.32 -12.39
C VAL A 9 -17.02 14.33 -11.01
N LEU A 10 -16.75 13.32 -10.18
CA LEU A 10 -17.27 13.25 -8.82
C LEU A 10 -16.76 14.43 -7.96
N THR A 11 -15.48 14.78 -8.06
CA THR A 11 -14.90 15.94 -7.37
C THR A 11 -15.56 17.25 -7.81
N ALA A 12 -15.80 17.42 -9.11
CA ALA A 12 -16.50 18.61 -9.62
C ALA A 12 -17.94 18.70 -9.09
N LEU A 13 -18.65 17.58 -9.02
CA LEU A 13 -20.00 17.52 -8.45
C LEU A 13 -19.99 17.87 -6.96
N LEU A 14 -19.10 17.27 -6.17
CA LEU A 14 -19.00 17.55 -4.73
C LEU A 14 -18.65 19.02 -4.45
N ASN A 15 -17.85 19.67 -5.30
CA ASN A 15 -17.49 21.08 -5.15
C ASN A 15 -18.60 22.06 -5.59
N ALA A 16 -19.52 21.63 -6.45
CA ALA A 16 -20.55 22.50 -7.03
C ALA A 16 -21.82 22.61 -6.17
N PHE A 17 -22.00 21.75 -5.16
CA PHE A 17 -23.24 21.63 -4.42
C PHE A 17 -23.09 21.95 -2.92
N ASP A 18 -24.19 22.36 -2.29
CA ASP A 18 -24.26 22.57 -0.84
C ASP A 18 -24.18 21.25 -0.06
N ASP A 19 -24.00 21.34 1.26
CA ASP A 19 -23.74 20.16 2.11
C ASP A 19 -24.88 19.13 2.07
N SER A 20 -26.13 19.58 1.92
CA SER A 20 -27.28 18.67 1.82
C SER A 20 -27.22 17.81 0.56
N ARG A 21 -26.79 18.40 -0.56
CA ARG A 21 -26.64 17.70 -1.85
C ARG A 21 -25.35 16.91 -1.94
N LYS A 22 -24.28 17.36 -1.28
CA LYS A 22 -23.04 16.58 -1.13
C LYS A 22 -23.31 15.23 -0.47
N THR A 23 -24.10 15.18 0.60
CA THR A 23 -24.48 13.92 1.25
C THR A 23 -25.15 12.96 0.26
N VAL A 24 -26.13 13.44 -0.52
CA VAL A 24 -26.83 12.62 -1.52
C VAL A 24 -25.86 12.08 -2.60
N ILE A 25 -24.93 12.92 -3.06
CA ILE A 25 -23.93 12.54 -4.06
C ILE A 25 -22.95 11.51 -3.49
N THR A 26 -22.49 11.70 -2.26
CA THR A 26 -21.60 10.76 -1.55
C THR A 26 -22.29 9.41 -1.31
N ASP A 27 -23.55 9.40 -0.87
CA ASP A 27 -24.32 8.17 -0.67
C ASP A 27 -24.51 7.41 -1.99
N ALA A 28 -24.83 8.13 -3.07
CA ALA A 28 -24.92 7.54 -4.41
C ALA A 28 -23.57 6.99 -4.90
N ALA A 29 -22.46 7.69 -4.62
CA ALA A 29 -21.12 7.24 -4.95
C ALA A 29 -20.72 5.98 -4.17
N TYR A 30 -21.10 5.86 -2.90
CA TYR A 30 -20.93 4.61 -2.14
C TYR A 30 -21.77 3.47 -2.71
N ALA A 31 -23.05 3.71 -3.00
CA ALA A 31 -23.96 2.70 -3.52
C ALA A 31 -23.52 2.15 -4.90
N THR A 32 -22.80 2.95 -5.67
CA THR A 32 -22.27 2.58 -7.00
C THR A 32 -20.83 2.07 -6.97
N GLY A 33 -20.21 2.03 -5.79
CA GLY A 33 -18.82 1.57 -5.61
C GLY A 33 -17.77 2.55 -6.11
N LEU A 34 -18.15 3.78 -6.49
CA LEU A 34 -17.26 4.87 -6.89
C LEU A 34 -16.48 5.47 -5.72
N LEU A 35 -17.01 5.31 -4.51
CA LEU A 35 -16.30 5.57 -3.28
C LEU A 35 -16.42 4.36 -2.34
N TRP A 36 -15.54 4.29 -1.35
CA TRP A 36 -15.70 3.42 -0.18
C TRP A 36 -15.12 4.09 1.07
N PRO A 37 -15.70 3.87 2.26
CA PRO A 37 -15.25 4.50 3.48
C PRO A 37 -14.09 3.75 4.12
N CYS A 38 -13.11 4.46 4.68
CA CYS A 38 -12.11 3.81 5.52
C CYS A 38 -12.78 3.28 6.80
N LEU A 39 -12.62 1.99 7.08
CA LEU A 39 -13.19 1.36 8.27
C LEU A 39 -12.26 1.42 9.50
N ASN A 40 -11.08 2.03 9.39
CA ASN A 40 -10.23 2.34 10.54
C ASN A 40 -10.77 3.57 11.28
N SER A 41 -11.27 3.39 12.50
CA SER A 41 -11.82 4.48 13.32
C SER A 41 -10.82 5.56 13.71
N ALA A 42 -9.52 5.29 13.63
CA ALA A 42 -8.47 6.28 13.88
C ALA A 42 -8.09 7.10 12.63
N CYS A 43 -8.55 6.71 11.44
CA CYS A 43 -8.23 7.39 10.18
C CYS A 43 -9.19 8.56 9.93
N SER A 44 -8.63 9.72 9.57
CA SER A 44 -9.40 10.91 9.19
C SER A 44 -9.90 10.87 7.74
N THR A 45 -9.40 9.96 6.91
CA THR A 45 -9.85 9.81 5.52
C THR A 45 -11.16 9.05 5.47
N GLN A 46 -12.24 9.75 5.11
CA GLN A 46 -13.59 9.18 5.13
C GLN A 46 -14.04 8.59 3.80
N SER A 47 -13.41 8.96 2.68
CA SER A 47 -13.83 8.54 1.34
C SER A 47 -12.63 8.26 0.46
N ASN A 48 -12.53 7.04 -0.04
CA ASN A 48 -11.49 6.59 -0.96
C ASN A 48 -12.10 6.29 -2.34
N PRO A 49 -11.36 6.53 -3.44
CA PRO A 49 -11.82 6.18 -4.79
C PRO A 49 -12.19 4.71 -4.94
N GLY A 50 -13.20 4.42 -5.75
CA GLY A 50 -13.73 3.07 -5.98
C GLY A 50 -12.71 2.07 -6.53
N GLU A 51 -11.79 2.57 -7.32
CA GLU A 51 -10.65 1.87 -7.91
C GLU A 51 -9.47 1.74 -6.93
N ALA A 52 -9.43 2.54 -5.86
CA ALA A 52 -8.36 2.47 -4.88
C ALA A 52 -8.53 1.20 -4.05
N GLN A 53 -7.50 0.37 -4.04
CA GLN A 53 -7.44 -0.83 -3.20
C GLN A 53 -7.22 -0.46 -1.72
N LEU A 54 -6.63 0.70 -1.46
CA LEU A 54 -6.20 1.17 -0.16
C LEU A 54 -6.69 2.57 0.20
N CYS A 55 -6.86 2.78 1.49
CA CYS A 55 -7.12 4.09 2.05
C CYS A 55 -5.87 4.95 1.94
N SER A 56 -5.97 6.09 1.26
CA SER A 56 -4.83 6.99 1.05
C SER A 56 -4.30 7.59 2.37
N GLY A 57 -5.14 7.64 3.41
CA GLY A 57 -4.77 8.21 4.71
C GLY A 57 -4.23 7.23 5.74
N CYS A 58 -4.43 5.92 5.60
CA CYS A 58 -3.92 4.97 6.60
C CYS A 58 -3.54 3.59 6.04
N GLY A 59 -3.69 3.33 4.75
CA GLY A 59 -3.31 2.05 4.14
C GLY A 59 -4.19 0.87 4.54
N TYR A 60 -5.41 1.11 5.06
CA TYR A 60 -6.40 0.06 5.28
C TYR A 60 -7.17 -0.23 4.00
N ASP A 61 -7.59 -1.47 3.79
CA ASP A 61 -8.43 -1.90 2.69
C ASP A 61 -9.93 -1.60 2.95
N ARG A 62 -10.75 -1.97 1.96
CA ARG A 62 -12.22 -1.78 1.99
C ARG A 62 -12.92 -2.62 3.05
N THR A 63 -12.24 -3.61 3.62
CA THR A 63 -12.75 -4.49 4.67
C THR A 63 -12.34 -4.06 6.08
N GLY A 64 -11.60 -2.95 6.19
CA GLY A 64 -11.15 -2.42 7.47
C GLY A 64 -9.98 -3.17 8.05
N LYS A 65 -9.30 -3.94 7.21
CA LYS A 65 -8.01 -4.51 7.55
C LYS A 65 -6.95 -3.53 7.08
N PRO A 66 -5.86 -3.31 7.83
CA PRO A 66 -4.65 -2.81 7.16
C PRO A 66 -4.40 -3.73 5.94
N ILE A 67 -3.85 -3.23 4.82
CA ILE A 67 -2.94 -4.13 4.08
C ILE A 67 -1.73 -4.29 5.00
N SER A 68 -1.94 -5.16 5.99
CA SER A 68 -0.92 -5.83 6.74
C SER A 68 -0.14 -6.67 5.75
N ASP A 69 1.02 -7.15 6.19
CA ASP A 69 1.41 -8.49 5.79
C ASP A 69 0.14 -9.35 5.85
N VAL A 70 -0.33 -9.82 4.69
CA VAL A 70 -1.52 -10.67 4.69
C VAL A 70 -1.17 -11.82 5.63
N GLU A 71 -2.03 -12.14 6.58
CA GLU A 71 -1.85 -13.33 7.42
C GLU A 71 -3.02 -14.29 7.17
N PRO A 72 -2.73 -15.53 6.69
CA PRO A 72 -1.42 -15.96 6.19
C PRO A 72 -0.98 -15.10 4.98
N GLY A 73 0.33 -14.97 4.76
CA GLY A 73 0.96 -14.22 3.65
C GLY A 73 0.14 -14.28 2.37
N LEU A 74 0.17 -13.23 1.53
CA LEU A 74 -0.33 -13.30 0.15
C LEU A 74 0.25 -14.53 -0.56
N TYR A 75 1.46 -14.88 -0.13
CA TYR A 75 2.19 -16.06 -0.50
C TYR A 75 2.30 -17.02 0.70
N PRO A 76 2.16 -18.34 0.48
CA PRO A 76 2.31 -19.37 1.50
C PRO A 76 3.80 -19.60 1.84
N ILE A 77 4.49 -18.54 2.24
CA ILE A 77 5.93 -18.53 2.55
C ILE A 77 6.14 -18.90 4.02
N PRO A 78 7.23 -19.62 4.35
CA PRO A 78 7.58 -19.89 5.74
C PRO A 78 7.60 -18.61 6.62
N PRO A 79 6.94 -18.61 7.80
CA PRO A 79 6.88 -17.47 8.70
C PRO A 79 8.25 -16.86 9.07
N GLU A 80 9.27 -17.70 9.12
CA GLU A 80 10.66 -17.31 9.39
C GLU A 80 11.21 -16.32 8.37
N LEU A 81 10.87 -16.44 7.08
CA LEU A 81 11.33 -15.51 6.04
C LEU A 81 10.69 -14.14 6.19
N TRP A 82 9.43 -14.09 6.65
CA TRP A 82 8.77 -12.82 6.96
C TRP A 82 9.43 -12.12 8.15
N GLU A 83 9.70 -12.86 9.22
CA GLU A 83 10.38 -12.31 10.40
C GLU A 83 11.82 -11.87 10.10
N GLU A 84 12.53 -12.62 9.26
CA GLU A 84 13.88 -12.27 8.80
C GLU A 84 13.87 -10.96 8.01
N LEU A 85 12.97 -10.82 7.02
CA LEU A 85 12.85 -9.58 6.25
C LEU A 85 12.49 -8.38 7.14
N ARG A 86 11.55 -8.55 8.09
CA ARG A 86 11.21 -7.50 9.06
C ARG A 86 12.40 -7.12 9.93
N HIS A 87 13.18 -8.11 10.39
CA HIS A 87 14.36 -7.87 11.20
C HIS A 87 15.41 -7.05 10.45
N HIS A 88 15.72 -7.42 9.21
CA HIS A 88 16.70 -6.72 8.37
C HIS A 88 16.24 -5.29 8.05
N LEU A 89 14.96 -5.10 7.71
CA LEU A 89 14.41 -3.77 7.46
C LEU A 89 14.46 -2.90 8.71
N ARG A 90 13.99 -3.39 9.86
CA ARG A 90 14.08 -2.63 11.13
C ARG A 90 15.51 -2.24 11.46
N THR A 91 16.47 -3.15 11.24
CA THR A 91 17.89 -2.92 11.49
C THR A 91 18.44 -1.85 10.55
N TRP A 92 18.07 -1.87 9.27
CA TRP A 92 18.49 -0.87 8.31
C TRP A 92 17.92 0.52 8.64
N PHE A 93 16.62 0.61 8.96
CA PHE A 93 15.99 1.88 9.33
C PHE A 93 16.53 2.45 10.65
N ALA A 94 16.88 1.60 11.61
CA ALA A 94 17.43 2.04 12.89
C ALA A 94 18.80 2.74 12.77
N GLN A 95 19.51 2.56 11.66
CA GLN A 95 20.79 3.22 11.39
C GLN A 95 20.63 4.64 10.82
N ARG A 96 19.40 5.04 10.51
CA ARG A 96 19.08 6.30 9.84
C ARG A 96 18.52 7.34 10.83
N PRO A 97 18.66 8.64 10.52
CA PRO A 97 18.10 9.70 11.35
C PRO A 97 16.58 9.85 11.19
N GLU A 98 16.01 9.32 10.10
CA GLU A 98 14.57 9.32 9.86
C GLU A 98 13.85 8.35 10.81
N PRO A 99 12.57 8.61 11.16
CA PRO A 99 11.77 7.63 11.88
C PRO A 99 11.63 6.34 11.05
N THR A 100 11.53 5.20 11.74
CA THR A 100 11.16 3.93 11.11
C THR A 100 9.74 4.03 10.55
N PRO A 101 9.50 3.64 9.28
CA PRO A 101 8.15 3.60 8.73
C PRO A 101 7.34 2.45 9.34
N ASP A 102 6.02 2.58 9.31
CA ASP A 102 5.10 1.51 9.74
C ASP A 102 5.07 0.34 8.74
N ALA A 103 5.41 0.62 7.48
CA ALA A 103 5.55 -0.39 6.44
C ALA A 103 6.45 0.06 5.28
N VAL A 104 6.93 -0.89 4.49
CA VAL A 104 7.70 -0.68 3.27
C VAL A 104 7.10 -1.50 2.14
N THR A 105 6.97 -0.92 0.95
CA THR A 105 6.51 -1.62 -0.25
C THR A 105 7.61 -1.74 -1.29
N PHE A 106 7.79 -2.95 -1.79
CA PHE A 106 8.67 -3.33 -2.89
C PHE A 106 7.82 -3.71 -4.10
N THR A 107 8.21 -3.26 -5.29
CA THR A 107 7.52 -3.64 -6.53
C THR A 107 8.32 -4.72 -7.25
N TYR A 108 7.66 -5.82 -7.61
CA TYR A 108 8.27 -6.90 -8.37
C TYR A 108 8.55 -6.45 -9.81
N ARG A 109 9.75 -6.74 -10.31
CA ARG A 109 10.21 -6.34 -11.64
C ARG A 109 10.39 -7.55 -12.55
N SER A 110 11.25 -8.50 -12.21
CA SER A 110 11.54 -9.62 -13.12
C SER A 110 12.30 -10.73 -12.42
N GLN A 111 12.31 -11.94 -12.97
CA GLN A 111 13.04 -13.07 -12.35
C GLN A 111 14.55 -12.81 -12.14
N ASN A 112 15.18 -11.94 -12.94
CA ASN A 112 16.62 -11.63 -12.79
C ASN A 112 16.90 -10.52 -11.75
N THR A 113 15.88 -9.74 -11.41
CA THR A 113 15.94 -8.66 -10.43
C THR A 113 14.54 -8.60 -9.82
N PRO A 114 14.24 -9.54 -8.90
CA PRO A 114 12.88 -9.84 -8.50
C PRO A 114 12.19 -8.61 -7.96
N TRP A 115 12.86 -7.84 -7.11
CA TRP A 115 12.28 -6.65 -6.51
C TRP A 115 13.01 -5.39 -6.94
N PHE A 116 12.30 -4.27 -6.95
CA PHE A 116 12.93 -2.98 -7.12
C PHE A 116 13.59 -2.56 -5.79
N LEU A 117 14.93 -2.61 -5.77
CA LEU A 117 15.73 -2.42 -4.56
C LEU A 117 16.22 -0.98 -4.39
N HIS A 118 16.22 -0.19 -5.47
CA HIS A 118 16.74 1.18 -5.49
C HIS A 118 15.74 2.25 -5.02
N GLU A 119 14.45 2.00 -5.21
CA GLU A 119 13.41 2.89 -4.69
C GLU A 119 12.30 2.07 -4.06
N VAL A 120 11.98 2.37 -2.82
CA VAL A 120 10.90 1.71 -2.10
C VAL A 120 9.89 2.73 -1.61
N THR A 121 8.65 2.29 -1.41
CA THR A 121 7.64 3.17 -0.81
C THR A 121 7.57 2.92 0.68
N ALA A 122 7.97 3.90 1.49
CA ALA A 122 7.80 3.88 2.94
C ALA A 122 6.47 4.50 3.36
N HIS A 123 5.82 3.91 4.36
CA HIS A 123 4.51 4.32 4.86
C HIS A 123 4.61 4.78 6.32
N TYR A 124 4.11 5.98 6.63
CA TYR A 124 4.18 6.62 7.95
C TYR A 124 2.79 7.06 8.46
N GLY A 125 1.84 6.12 8.56
CA GLY A 125 0.57 6.33 9.26
C GLY A 125 -0.23 7.57 8.83
N GLY A 126 -0.18 7.94 7.56
CA GLY A 126 -0.78 9.20 7.06
C GLY A 126 -0.10 9.79 5.83
N ARG A 127 1.15 9.39 5.58
CA ARG A 127 1.92 9.80 4.39
C ARG A 127 2.70 8.62 3.83
N THR A 128 3.00 8.69 2.54
CA THR A 128 3.91 7.77 1.84
C THR A 128 5.05 8.56 1.25
N GLU A 129 6.25 7.98 1.26
CA GLU A 129 7.43 8.57 0.65
C GLU A 129 8.16 7.53 -0.19
N THR A 130 8.64 7.96 -1.35
CA THR A 130 9.63 7.20 -2.11
C THR A 130 10.97 7.41 -1.46
N LEU A 131 11.58 6.32 -0.98
CA LEU A 131 12.92 6.33 -0.43
C LEU A 131 13.89 5.81 -1.48
N ASP A 132 14.93 6.59 -1.73
CA ASP A 132 16.15 6.08 -2.35
C ASP A 132 16.81 5.13 -1.34
N ALA A 133 16.71 3.85 -1.64
CA ALA A 133 17.24 2.76 -0.84
C ALA A 133 18.27 2.05 -1.70
N ASP A 134 19.41 1.65 -1.14
CA ASP A 134 20.36 0.82 -1.88
C ASP A 134 20.44 -0.51 -1.14
N PHE A 135 19.52 -1.42 -1.50
CA PHE A 135 19.44 -2.75 -0.91
C PHE A 135 20.23 -3.80 -1.69
N ASP A 136 20.88 -3.44 -2.78
CA ASP A 136 21.67 -4.39 -3.58
C ASP A 136 22.77 -5.05 -2.74
N ASN A 137 22.85 -6.39 -2.79
CA ASN A 137 23.82 -7.18 -2.03
C ASN A 137 23.72 -7.00 -0.50
N THR A 138 22.50 -6.78 0.01
CA THR A 138 22.20 -6.75 1.44
C THR A 138 21.38 -7.98 1.85
N GLU A 139 21.27 -8.22 3.15
CA GLU A 139 20.42 -9.29 3.69
C GLU A 139 18.93 -9.11 3.32
N ILE A 140 18.51 -7.86 3.05
CA ILE A 140 17.17 -7.53 2.55
C ILE A 140 16.98 -8.09 1.13
N ASP A 141 17.95 -7.91 0.25
CA ASP A 141 17.95 -8.45 -1.12
C ASP A 141 17.95 -9.98 -1.13
N GLU A 142 18.81 -10.60 -0.33
CA GLU A 142 18.85 -12.06 -0.19
C GLU A 142 17.50 -12.64 0.26
N THR A 143 16.88 -12.03 1.29
CA THR A 143 15.59 -12.49 1.81
C THR A 143 14.45 -12.25 0.82
N LEU A 144 14.44 -11.11 0.14
CA LEU A 144 13.47 -10.79 -0.90
C LEU A 144 13.58 -11.74 -2.11
N THR A 145 14.79 -12.13 -2.49
CA THR A 145 15.02 -13.13 -3.54
C THR A 145 14.47 -14.49 -3.13
N ALA A 146 14.75 -14.95 -1.90
CA ALA A 146 14.18 -16.19 -1.38
C ALA A 146 12.64 -16.17 -1.35
N ILE A 147 12.05 -15.03 -0.99
CA ILE A 147 10.59 -14.81 -1.07
C ILE A 147 10.08 -14.94 -2.50
N ALA A 148 10.76 -14.34 -3.49
CA ALA A 148 10.33 -14.42 -4.89
C ALA A 148 10.40 -15.84 -5.46
N ASP A 149 11.41 -16.62 -5.07
CA ASP A 149 11.58 -18.01 -5.49
C ASP A 149 10.44 -18.91 -5.00
N GLU A 150 9.92 -18.66 -3.80
CA GLU A 150 8.80 -19.41 -3.21
C GLU A 150 7.42 -18.87 -3.66
N ALA A 151 7.32 -17.56 -3.84
CA ALA A 151 6.06 -16.86 -4.11
C ALA A 151 5.64 -16.85 -5.58
N GLU A 152 6.61 -16.93 -6.51
CA GLU A 152 6.42 -16.74 -7.95
C GLU A 152 5.52 -15.52 -8.31
N PRO A 153 5.86 -14.30 -7.84
CA PRO A 153 5.05 -13.10 -8.08
C PRO A 153 5.03 -12.69 -9.56
N ASN A 154 3.96 -12.00 -9.97
CA ASN A 154 3.82 -11.45 -11.32
C ASN A 154 4.50 -10.08 -11.46
N TYR A 155 4.88 -9.75 -12.70
CA TYR A 155 5.41 -8.43 -13.07
C TYR A 155 4.54 -7.30 -12.52
N GLY A 156 5.13 -6.39 -11.73
CA GLY A 156 4.46 -5.22 -11.17
C GLY A 156 3.62 -5.48 -9.93
N GLU A 157 3.66 -6.69 -9.35
CA GLU A 157 3.03 -6.96 -8.06
C GLU A 157 3.81 -6.28 -6.92
N ASP A 158 3.08 -5.75 -5.95
CA ASP A 158 3.65 -5.08 -4.80
C ASP A 158 3.69 -6.01 -3.59
N LEU A 159 4.84 -6.07 -2.92
CA LEU A 159 5.04 -6.71 -1.63
C LEU A 159 5.19 -5.64 -0.56
N ARG A 160 4.24 -5.57 0.38
CA ARG A 160 4.26 -4.63 1.50
C ARG A 160 4.57 -5.36 2.80
N ILE A 161 5.61 -4.90 3.50
CA ILE A 161 6.10 -5.45 4.77
C ILE A 161 5.80 -4.48 5.90
N THR A 162 5.15 -4.94 6.96
CA THR A 162 4.92 -4.12 8.16
C THR A 162 6.12 -4.19 9.11
N LEU A 163 6.52 -3.06 9.71
CA LEU A 163 7.67 -2.94 10.62
C LEU A 163 7.24 -2.65 12.05
#